data_AF-A0A7X7KD07-F1
#
_entry.id   AF-A0A7X7KD07-F1
#
_cell.length_a   1.000
_cell.length_b   1.000
_cell.length_c   1.000
_cell.angle_alpha   90.00
_cell.angle_beta   90.00
_cell.angle_gamma   90.00
#
_symmetry.space_group_name_H-M   'P 1'
#
loop_
_entity.id
_entity.type
_entity.pdbx_description
1 polymer ?
#
loop_
_entity_poly.entity_id
_entity_poly.type
_entity_poly.pdbx_seq_one_letter_code
_entity_poly.pdbx_strand_id
1 'polypeptide(L)' 'MKEFNNFSLDRLSKLIARFARLRIAVAGDYFLDKYLDVDPALAETSIETGKTAHQVAAVRHS' A
#
# COMPACT_ATOMS: atom_id res chain seq x y z
N MET A 1 -1.01 -25.85 3.67
CA MET A 1 -1.76 -24.99 2.73
C MET A 1 -3.24 -25.33 2.90
N LYS A 2 -4.12 -24.36 3.18
CA LYS A 2 -5.56 -24.64 3.32
C LYS A 2 -6.19 -24.67 1.94
N GLU A 3 -6.66 -25.84 1.52
CA GLU A 3 -7.41 -26.03 0.28
C GLU A 3 -8.84 -25.50 0.48
N PHE A 4 -9.26 -24.49 -0.29
CA PHE A 4 -10.63 -23.94 -0.25
C PHE A 4 -11.56 -24.70 -1.20
N ASN A 5 -11.65 -26.01 -1.03
CA ASN A 5 -12.38 -26.94 -1.92
C ASN A 5 -13.90 -26.74 -1.96
N ASN A 6 -14.44 -25.73 -1.28
CA ASN A 6 -15.89 -25.48 -1.17
C ASN A 6 -16.28 -24.02 -1.45
N PHE A 7 -15.50 -23.33 -2.29
CA PHE A 7 -15.77 -21.96 -2.68
C PHE A 7 -16.30 -21.89 -4.13
N SER A 8 -17.62 -21.89 -4.29
CA SER A 8 -18.28 -21.84 -5.60
C SER A 8 -18.46 -20.41 -6.13
N LEU A 9 -18.63 -20.27 -7.45
CA LEU A 9 -18.93 -18.98 -8.10
C LEU A 9 -20.21 -18.32 -7.60
N ASP A 10 -21.25 -19.12 -7.33
CA ASP A 10 -22.51 -18.65 -6.74
C ASP A 10 -22.28 -18.07 -5.33
N ARG A 11 -21.49 -18.75 -4.50
CA ARG A 11 -21.13 -18.27 -3.17
C ARG A 11 -20.32 -16.97 -3.22
N LEU A 12 -19.36 -16.87 -4.14
CA LEU A 12 -18.59 -15.65 -4.36
C LEU A 12 -19.51 -14.48 -4.78
N SER A 13 -20.41 -14.73 -5.73
CA SER A 13 -21.35 -13.70 -6.23
C SER A 13 -22.24 -13.16 -5.11
N LYS A 14 -22.77 -14.05 -4.25
CA LYS A 14 -23.57 -13.68 -3.07
C LYS A 14 -22.79 -12.88 -2.04
N LEU A 15 -21.50 -13.16 -1.86
CA LEU A 15 -20.63 -12.40 -0.95
C LEU A 15 -20.36 -10.99 -1.48
N ILE A 16 -19.97 -10.86 -2.76
CA ILE A 16 -19.66 -9.58 -3.40
C ILE A 16 -20.90 -8.67 -3.43
N ALA A 17 -22.08 -9.22 -3.74
CA ALA A 17 -23.33 -8.45 -3.79
C ALA A 17 -23.67 -7.73 -2.47
N ARG A 18 -23.12 -8.20 -1.34
CA ARG A 18 -23.33 -7.58 -0.02
C ARG A 18 -22.43 -6.37 0.22
N PHE A 19 -21.29 -6.24 -0.46
CA PHE A 19 -20.28 -5.21 -0.18
C PHE A 19 -20.84 -3.80 -0.28
N ALA A 20 -21.65 -3.51 -1.31
CA ALA A 20 -22.28 -2.20 -1.51
C ALA A 20 -23.20 -1.75 -0.34
N ARG A 21 -23.61 -2.67 0.52
CA ARG A 21 -24.49 -2.38 1.68
C ARG A 21 -23.72 -2.33 3.00
N LEU A 22 -22.43 -2.69 3.01
CA LEU A 22 -21.62 -2.67 4.21
C LEU A 22 -21.11 -1.26 4.48
N ARG A 23 -21.25 -0.82 5.73
CA ARG A 23 -20.55 0.36 6.25
C ARG A 23 -19.38 -0.15 7.06
N ILE A 24 -18.18 0.08 6.53
CA ILE A 24 -16.94 -0.38 7.15
C ILE A 24 -16.25 0.85 7.74
N ALA A 25 -16.04 0.84 9.05
CA ALA A 25 -15.17 1.82 9.69
C ALA A 25 -13.74 1.28 9.66
N VAL A 26 -12.80 2.10 9.17
CA VAL A 26 -11.37 1.82 9.28
C VAL A 26 -10.86 2.60 10.48
N ALA A 27 -10.39 1.90 11.50
CA ALA A 27 -9.80 2.50 12.69
C ALA A 27 -8.30 2.15 12.72
N GLY A 28 -7.46 3.16 12.47
CA GLY A 28 -6.02 3.01 12.36
C GLY A 28 -5.42 4.01 11.37
N ASP A 29 -4.12 3.91 11.15
CA ASP A 29 -3.43 4.70 10.13
C ASP A 29 -3.79 4.15 8.74
N TYR A 30 -4.55 4.90 7.96
CA TYR A 30 -4.86 4.53 6.57
C TYR A 30 -3.62 4.82 5.73
N PHE A 31 -2.71 3.85 5.68
CA PHE A 31 -1.50 3.98 4.89
C PHE A 31 -1.88 3.87 3.41
N LEU A 32 -1.96 5.02 2.75
CA LEU A 32 -1.76 5.08 1.31
C LEU A 32 -0.34 4.59 1.05
N ASP A 33 -0.19 3.57 0.22
CA ASP A 33 1.11 3.12 -0.24
C ASP A 33 1.78 4.30 -0.98
N LYS A 34 2.62 5.04 -0.24
CA LYS A 34 3.43 6.13 -0.74
C LYS A 34 4.81 5.57 -1.03
N TYR A 35 5.10 5.39 -2.31
CA TYR A 35 6.43 5.01 -2.75
C TYR A 35 7.26 6.26 -3.03
N LEU A 36 8.45 6.31 -2.43
CA LEU A 36 9.45 7.33 -2.68
C LEU A 36 10.56 6.68 -3.50
N ASP A 37 10.70 7.10 -4.75
CA ASP A 37 11.76 6.59 -5.63
C ASP A 37 13.02 7.41 -5.36
N VAL A 38 14.10 6.71 -5.02
CA VAL A 38 15.41 7.28 -4.69
C VAL A 38 16.43 6.78 -5.69
N ASP A 39 17.16 7.70 -6.31
CA ASP A 39 18.33 7.37 -7.13
C ASP A 39 19.61 7.49 -6.28
N PRO A 40 20.37 6.40 -6.05
CA PRO A 40 21.62 6.44 -5.31
C PRO A 40 22.69 7.38 -5.90
N ALA A 41 22.64 7.67 -7.20
CA ALA A 41 23.58 8.59 -7.85
C ALA A 41 23.37 10.06 -7.42
N LEU A 42 22.20 10.39 -6.88
CA LEU A 42 21.86 11.72 -6.37
C LEU A 42 22.17 11.88 -4.86
N ALA A 43 22.81 10.88 -4.25
CA ALA A 43 23.16 10.94 -2.84
C ALA A 43 24.18 12.06 -2.55
N GLU A 44 23.88 12.89 -1.56
CA GLU A 44 24.75 14.00 -1.13
C GLU A 44 24.95 13.99 0.39
N THR A 45 25.91 14.78 0.87
CA THR A 45 26.11 14.96 2.31
C THR A 45 25.16 16.04 2.83
N SER A 46 24.36 15.70 3.83
CA SER A 46 23.49 16.64 4.55
C SER A 46 24.34 17.72 5.23
N ILE A 47 24.06 18.99 4.91
CA ILE A 47 24.74 20.15 5.51
C ILE A 47 24.48 20.21 7.03
N GLU A 48 23.28 19.83 7.46
CA GLU A 48 22.85 19.90 8.86
C GLU A 48 23.43 18.77 9.72
N THR A 49 23.49 17.55 9.16
CA THR A 49 23.78 16.34 9.96
C THR A 49 25.05 15.60 9.57
N GLY A 50 25.66 15.94 8.45
CA GLY A 50 26.81 15.22 7.89
C GLY A 50 26.50 13.80 7.39
N LYS A 51 25.24 13.36 7.42
CA LYS A 51 24.81 12.03 6.95
C LYS A 51 24.48 12.06 5.46
N THR A 52 24.50 10.90 4.81
CA THR A 52 24.01 10.75 3.44
C THR A 52 22.53 11.14 3.37
N ALA A 53 22.22 12.15 2.56
CA ALA A 53 20.88 12.53 2.19
C ALA A 53 20.50 11.79 0.90
N HIS A 54 19.43 11.00 0.99
CA HIS A 54 18.85 10.27 -0.13
C HIS A 54 17.76 11.13 -0.77
N GLN A 55 18.03 11.65 -1.97
CA GLN A 55 17.11 12.53 -2.67
C GLN A 55 15.92 11.74 -3.23
N VAL A 56 14.71 12.25 -3.02
CA VAL A 56 13.49 11.68 -3.59
C VAL A 56 13.33 12.22 -5.01
N ALA A 57 13.50 11.36 -6.00
CA ALA A 57 13.37 11.71 -7.42
C ALA A 57 11.91 11.67 -7.89
N ALA A 58 11.07 10.82 -7.29
CA ALA A 58 9.64 10.75 -7.59
C ALA A 58 8.83 10.27 -6.39
N VAL A 59 7.54 10.63 -6.40
CA VAL A 59 6.54 10.16 -5.44
C VAL A 59 5.44 9.45 -6.22
N ARG A 60 5.15 8.20 -5.85
CA ARG A 60 4.04 7.44 -6.42
C ARG A 60 3.01 7.12 -5.35
N HIS A 61 1.75 7.17 -5.74
CA HIS A 61 0.59 6.80 -4.94
C HIS A 61 -0.12 5.66 -5.68
N SER A 62 -0.38 4.54 -5.00
CA SER A 62 -1.23 3.44 -5.50
C SER A 62 -2.55 3.36 -4.77
#